data_AF-A0A7H4N838-F1
#
_entry.id   AF-A0A7H4N838-F1
#
_cell.length_a   1.000
_cell.length_b   1.000
_cell.length_c   1.000
_cell.angle_alpha   90.00
_cell.angle_beta   90.00
_cell.angle_gamma   90.00
#
_symmetry.space_group_name_H-M   'P 1'
#
loop_
_entity.id
_entity.type
_entity.pdbx_description
1 polymer ?
#
loop_
_entity_poly.entity_id
_entity_poly.type
_entity_poly.pdbx_seq_one_letter_code
_entity_poly.pdbx_strand_id
1 'polypeptide(L)'
;MAIDGDFDACQALVKQAFDDEELKAALGLNSANSINISRLLAQICYYFEAVAQLPQEARNQLVISVPSGNFGDLTAGLLAKSLGLPIKRFIAATNANDTVPRFLQDGNWSPKATPGHAV
;
A
#
# COMPACT_ATOMS: atom_id res chain seq x y z
N MET A 1 5.35 21.35 -4.01
CA MET A 1 4.52 21.82 -5.12
C MET A 1 3.08 21.45 -4.82
N ALA A 2 2.14 22.36 -5.05
CA ALA A 2 0.73 22.01 -5.12
C ALA A 2 0.41 21.75 -6.59
N ILE A 3 0.04 20.52 -6.93
CA ILE A 3 -0.40 20.15 -8.27
C ILE A 3 -1.91 20.34 -8.30
N ASP A 4 -2.42 20.99 -9.35
CA ASP A 4 -3.86 21.11 -9.59
C ASP A 4 -4.38 19.78 -10.15
N GLY A 5 -4.68 18.84 -9.25
CA GLY A 5 -5.09 17.47 -9.55
C GLY A 5 -5.24 16.62 -8.29
N ASP A 6 -5.77 15.41 -8.44
CA ASP A 6 -5.91 14.48 -7.32
C ASP A 6 -4.59 13.74 -7.00
N PHE A 7 -4.62 12.92 -5.95
CA PHE A 7 -3.46 12.15 -5.53
C PHE A 7 -2.97 11.16 -6.60
N ASP A 8 -3.88 10.61 -7.40
CA ASP A 8 -3.55 9.64 -8.46
C ASP A 8 -2.82 10.33 -9.61
N ALA A 9 -3.23 11.55 -9.97
CA ALA A 9 -2.51 12.41 -10.92
C ALA A 9 -1.09 12.72 -10.43
N CYS A 10 -0.93 13.04 -9.14
CA CYS A 10 0.39 13.25 -8.55
C CYS A 10 1.27 11.98 -8.64
N GLN A 11 0.71 10.80 -8.37
CA GLN A 11 1.45 9.54 -8.50
C GLN A 11 1.82 9.21 -9.95
N ALA A 12 0.93 9.51 -10.90
CA ALA A 12 1.19 9.30 -12.33
C ALA A 12 2.37 10.15 -12.81
N LEU A 13 2.42 11.43 -12.43
CA LEU A 13 3.52 12.33 -12.76
C LEU A 13 4.86 11.83 -12.19
N VAL A 14 4.86 11.36 -10.94
CA VAL A 14 6.06 10.78 -10.34
C VAL A 14 6.52 9.56 -11.12
N LYS A 15 5.61 8.62 -11.44
CA LYS A 15 5.96 7.43 -12.24
C LYS A 15 6.53 7.80 -13.60
N GLN A 16 5.91 8.74 -14.30
CA GLN A 16 6.38 9.24 -15.59
C GLN A 16 7.81 9.81 -15.50
N ALA A 17 8.13 10.55 -14.42
CA ALA A 17 9.48 11.05 -14.20
C ALA A 17 10.51 9.92 -13.93
N PHE A 18 10.08 8.77 -13.39
CA PHE A 18 10.93 7.59 -13.22
C PHE A 18 11.12 6.77 -14.50
N ASP A 19 10.29 6.97 -15.52
CA ASP A 19 10.46 6.31 -16.83
C ASP A 19 11.40 7.11 -17.76
N ASP A 20 11.76 8.34 -17.40
CA ASP A 20 12.72 9.19 -18.13
C ASP A 20 14.17 8.91 -17.66
N GLU A 21 14.94 8.19 -18.47
CA GLU A 21 16.33 7.83 -18.18
C GLU A 21 17.29 9.03 -18.13
N GLU A 22 17.07 10.05 -18.95
CA GLU A 22 17.92 11.24 -18.99
C GLU A 22 17.73 12.08 -17.72
N LEU A 23 16.47 12.25 -17.31
CA LEU A 23 16.11 12.93 -16.08
C LEU A 23 16.61 12.18 -14.83
N LYS A 24 16.50 10.83 -14.83
CA LYS A 24 17.02 9.99 -13.74
C LYS A 24 18.52 10.15 -13.56
N ALA A 25 19.28 10.10 -14.65
CA ALA A 25 20.73 10.22 -14.61
C ALA A 25 21.19 11.62 -14.20
N ALA A 26 20.53 12.66 -14.71
CA ALA A 26 20.89 14.06 -14.43
C ALA A 26 20.63 14.47 -12.97
N LEU A 27 19.55 13.98 -12.36
CA LEU A 27 19.11 14.42 -11.02
C LEU A 27 19.30 13.37 -9.92
N GLY A 28 19.67 12.13 -10.27
CA GLY A 28 19.74 11.03 -9.31
C GLY A 28 18.37 10.72 -8.68
N LEU A 29 17.30 10.75 -9.48
CA LEU A 29 15.92 10.59 -9.01
C LEU A 29 15.75 9.31 -8.19
N ASN A 30 15.19 9.43 -6.99
CA ASN A 30 14.85 8.31 -6.12
C ASN A 30 13.48 8.55 -5.48
N SER A 31 12.68 7.48 -5.31
CA SER A 31 11.33 7.56 -4.77
C SER A 31 11.33 7.17 -3.30
N ALA A 32 10.72 7.99 -2.45
CA ALA A 32 10.41 7.62 -1.06
C ALA A 32 9.05 6.88 -0.95
N ASN A 33 8.41 6.58 -2.09
CA ASN A 33 7.12 5.90 -2.14
C ASN A 33 7.23 4.36 -2.15
N SER A 34 6.09 3.65 -2.08
CA SER A 34 6.04 2.17 -2.04
C SER A 34 6.52 1.52 -3.35
N ILE A 35 6.86 2.32 -4.35
CA ILE A 35 7.63 1.89 -5.52
C ILE A 35 9.03 1.44 -5.09
N ASN A 36 9.58 2.04 -4.03
CA ASN A 36 10.84 1.64 -3.43
C ASN A 36 10.66 0.41 -2.54
N ILE A 37 11.32 -0.68 -2.94
CA ILE A 37 11.30 -1.96 -2.22
C ILE A 37 11.73 -1.84 -0.75
N SER A 38 12.62 -0.90 -0.44
CA SER A 38 13.09 -0.66 0.93
C SER A 38 11.95 -0.23 1.85
N ARG A 39 10.97 0.55 1.34
CA ARG A 39 9.80 0.93 2.12
C ARG A 39 8.93 -0.30 2.40
N LEU A 40 8.70 -1.14 1.39
CA LEU A 40 7.92 -2.36 1.54
C LEU A 40 8.57 -3.32 2.55
N LEU A 41 9.90 -3.50 2.47
CA LEU A 41 10.65 -4.37 3.39
C LEU A 41 10.63 -3.85 4.82
N ALA A 42 10.81 -2.54 5.03
CA ALA A 42 10.70 -1.94 6.36
C ALA A 42 9.30 -2.14 6.96
N GLN A 43 8.25 -2.11 6.13
CA GLN A 43 6.88 -2.35 6.58
C GLN A 43 6.64 -3.79 7.04
N ILE A 44 7.32 -4.78 6.47
CA ILE A 44 7.20 -6.19 6.91
C ILE A 44 7.62 -6.34 8.38
N CYS A 45 8.65 -5.61 8.81
CA CYS A 45 9.22 -5.76 10.15
C CYS A 45 8.21 -5.52 11.27
N TYR A 46 7.34 -4.51 11.17
CA TYR A 46 6.39 -4.23 12.24
C TYR A 46 5.26 -5.26 12.34
N TYR A 47 4.98 -6.05 11.29
CA TYR A 47 4.04 -7.17 11.39
C TYR A 47 4.61 -8.25 12.31
N PHE A 48 5.89 -8.60 12.16
CA PHE A 48 6.55 -9.57 13.04
C PHE A 48 6.60 -9.07 14.49
N GLU A 49 6.96 -7.80 14.67
CA GLU A 49 6.99 -7.16 15.99
C GLU A 49 5.62 -7.16 16.66
N ALA A 50 4.56 -6.77 15.94
CA ALA A 50 3.20 -6.79 16.47
C ALA A 50 2.76 -8.19 16.93
N VAL A 51 3.11 -9.24 16.17
CA VAL A 51 2.81 -10.63 16.56
C VAL A 51 3.64 -11.10 17.75
N ALA A 52 4.90 -10.67 17.84
CA ALA A 52 5.78 -11.00 18.96
C ALA A 52 5.22 -10.50 20.30
N GLN A 53 4.54 -9.35 20.29
CA GLN A 53 3.89 -8.75 21.46
C GLN A 53 2.60 -9.47 21.89
N LEU A 54 2.03 -10.34 21.04
CA LEU A 54 0.83 -11.11 21.39
C LEU A 54 1.17 -12.38 22.17
N PRO A 55 0.31 -12.79 23.14
CA PRO A 55 0.45 -14.07 23.81
C PRO A 55 0.23 -15.22 22.82
N GLN A 56 0.83 -16.40 23.08
CA GLN A 56 0.85 -17.51 22.11
C GLN A 56 -0.56 -17.94 21.69
N GLU A 57 -1.51 -17.91 22.61
CA GLU A 57 -2.91 -18.30 22.43
C GLU A 57 -3.61 -17.40 21.39
N ALA A 58 -3.21 -16.12 21.30
CA ALA A 58 -3.78 -15.16 20.37
C ALA A 58 -3.18 -15.24 18.95
N ARG A 59 -1.97 -15.79 18.80
CA ARG A 59 -1.25 -15.81 17.51
C ARG A 59 -1.96 -16.64 16.44
N ASN A 60 -2.54 -17.79 16.81
CA ASN A 60 -3.15 -18.72 15.85
C ASN A 60 -4.50 -18.26 15.28
N GLN A 61 -5.14 -17.25 15.85
CA GLN A 61 -6.42 -16.71 15.40
C GLN A 61 -6.34 -15.24 14.98
N LEU A 62 -5.12 -14.73 14.75
CA LEU A 62 -4.88 -13.32 14.49
C LEU A 62 -5.55 -12.84 13.18
N VAL A 63 -6.35 -11.78 13.30
CA VAL A 63 -6.92 -11.04 12.17
C VAL A 63 -6.36 -9.63 12.19
N ILE A 64 -5.81 -9.19 11.06
CA ILE A 64 -5.23 -7.85 10.93
C ILE A 64 -6.08 -7.01 9.98
N SER A 65 -6.52 -5.84 10.43
CA SER A 65 -7.22 -4.87 9.60
C SER A 65 -6.28 -3.73 9.24
N VAL A 66 -6.13 -3.49 7.94
CA VAL A 66 -5.19 -2.49 7.41
C VAL A 66 -5.99 -1.39 6.70
N PRO A 67 -5.97 -0.14 7.19
CA PRO A 67 -6.53 0.99 6.45
C PRO A 67 -5.71 1.17 5.16
N SER A 68 -6.35 0.98 4.02
CA SER A 68 -5.67 0.80 2.73
C SER A 68 -6.09 1.88 1.74
N GLY A 69 -5.10 2.62 1.23
CA GLY A 69 -5.22 3.49 0.06
C GLY A 69 -4.46 2.90 -1.12
N ASN A 70 -3.12 2.97 -1.07
CA ASN A 70 -2.22 2.44 -2.10
C ASN A 70 -1.77 0.98 -1.87
N PHE A 71 -2.36 0.30 -0.89
CA PHE A 71 -2.13 -1.13 -0.60
C PHE A 71 -0.70 -1.57 -0.23
N GLY A 72 0.30 -0.68 -0.20
CA GLY A 72 1.68 -1.04 0.17
C GLY A 72 1.80 -1.69 1.56
N ASP A 73 1.10 -1.15 2.55
CA ASP A 73 1.07 -1.71 3.91
C ASP A 73 0.44 -3.12 3.94
N LEU A 74 -0.74 -3.28 3.32
CA LEU A 74 -1.41 -4.58 3.23
C LEU A 74 -0.53 -5.61 2.51
N THR A 75 0.16 -5.20 1.43
CA THR A 75 1.10 -6.05 0.71
C THR A 75 2.27 -6.47 1.59
N ALA A 76 2.82 -5.58 2.42
CA ALA A 76 3.85 -5.95 3.39
C ALA A 76 3.34 -7.00 4.40
N GLY A 77 2.09 -6.85 4.87
CA GLY A 77 1.45 -7.86 5.71
C GLY A 77 1.31 -9.22 5.02
N LEU A 78 0.89 -9.24 3.76
CA LEU A 78 0.79 -10.47 2.97
C LEU A 78 2.17 -11.14 2.78
N LEU A 79 3.22 -10.34 2.56
CA LEU A 79 4.59 -10.85 2.51
C LEU A 79 5.02 -11.42 3.86
N ALA A 80 4.75 -10.74 4.99
CA ALA A 80 5.04 -11.27 6.32
C ALA A 80 4.36 -12.63 6.55
N LYS A 81 3.09 -12.77 6.15
CA LYS A 81 2.37 -14.05 6.18
C LYS A 81 3.05 -15.11 5.30
N SER A 82 3.48 -14.76 4.09
CA SER A 82 4.18 -15.69 3.19
C SER A 82 5.53 -16.16 3.75
N LEU A 83 6.17 -15.34 4.60
CA LEU A 83 7.42 -15.65 5.30
C LEU A 83 7.20 -16.53 6.55
N GLY A 84 5.94 -16.90 6.87
CA GLY A 84 5.60 -17.82 7.95
C GLY A 84 4.94 -17.19 9.18
N LEU A 85 4.63 -15.89 9.15
CA LEU A 85 3.93 -15.24 10.25
C LEU A 85 2.48 -15.76 10.37
N PRO A 86 2.02 -16.25 11.54
CA PRO A 86 0.73 -16.90 11.69
C PRO A 86 -0.40 -15.86 11.67
N ILE A 87 -0.89 -15.54 10.48
CA ILE A 87 -1.99 -14.59 10.29
C ILE A 87 -3.16 -15.31 9.64
N LYS A 88 -4.28 -15.41 10.36
CA LYS A 88 -5.49 -16.10 9.88
C LYS A 88 -6.09 -15.37 8.69
N ARG A 89 -6.33 -14.05 8.82
CA ARG A 89 -7.01 -13.26 7.79
C ARG A 89 -6.57 -11.79 7.82
N PHE A 90 -6.62 -11.16 6.65
CA PHE A 90 -6.50 -9.72 6.48
C PHE A 90 -7.86 -9.09 6.17
N ILE A 91 -8.05 -7.85 6.61
CA ILE A 91 -9.15 -6.98 6.20
C ILE A 91 -8.54 -5.76 5.52
N ALA A 92 -8.85 -5.56 4.25
CA ALA A 92 -8.52 -4.34 3.52
C ALA A 92 -9.61 -3.29 3.78
N ALA A 93 -9.37 -2.39 4.74
CA ALA A 93 -10.33 -1.34 5.08
C ALA A 93 -10.08 -0.10 4.20
N THR A 94 -10.97 0.18 3.23
CA THR A 94 -10.86 1.39 2.40
C THR A 94 -11.91 2.43 2.80
N ASN A 95 -11.74 3.67 2.36
CA ASN A 95 -12.76 4.71 2.45
C ASN A 95 -13.70 4.66 1.23
N ALA A 96 -14.36 5.78 0.89
CA ALA A 96 -15.23 5.89 -0.29
C ALA A 96 -14.52 5.57 -1.63
N ASN A 97 -13.18 5.61 -1.67
CA ASN A 97 -12.38 5.02 -2.75
C ASN A 97 -12.30 3.50 -2.55
N ASP A 98 -13.38 2.82 -2.95
CA ASP A 98 -13.66 1.40 -2.75
C ASP A 98 -13.29 0.53 -3.96
N THR A 99 -12.36 0.98 -4.80
CA THR A 99 -11.97 0.30 -6.05
C THR A 99 -11.55 -1.15 -5.82
N VAL A 100 -10.66 -1.39 -4.85
CA VAL A 100 -10.17 -2.75 -4.56
C VAL A 100 -11.24 -3.63 -3.88
N PRO A 101 -12.01 -3.16 -2.87
CA PRO A 101 -13.12 -3.96 -2.35
C PRO A 101 -14.13 -4.40 -3.41
N ARG A 102 -14.50 -3.50 -4.34
CA ARG A 102 -15.40 -3.85 -5.45
C ARG A 102 -14.77 -4.88 -6.38
N PHE A 103 -13.51 -4.66 -6.77
CA PHE A 103 -12.75 -5.63 -7.57
C PHE A 103 -12.66 -7.01 -6.89
N LEU A 104 -12.50 -7.08 -5.57
CA LEU A 104 -12.47 -8.34 -4.83
C LEU A 104 -13.85 -9.04 -4.74
N GLN A 105 -14.95 -8.34 -4.98
CA GLN A 105 -16.30 -8.90 -4.97
C GLN A 105 -16.69 -9.52 -6.32
N ASP A 106 -16.39 -8.85 -7.44
CA ASP A 106 -16.88 -9.23 -8.76
C ASP A 106 -15.78 -9.44 -9.83
N GLY A 107 -14.52 -9.14 -9.50
CA GLY A 107 -13.38 -9.22 -10.42
C GLY A 107 -13.27 -8.07 -11.42
N ASN A 108 -14.16 -7.07 -11.36
CA ASN A 108 -14.21 -5.99 -12.32
C ASN A 108 -13.43 -4.76 -11.84
N TRP A 109 -12.38 -4.39 -12.57
CA TRP A 109 -11.59 -3.20 -12.26
C TRP A 109 -12.27 -1.93 -12.79
N SER A 110 -12.94 -1.20 -11.90
CA SER A 110 -13.68 0.03 -12.24
C SER A 110 -13.40 1.16 -11.24
N PRO A 111 -12.26 1.86 -11.33
CA PRO A 111 -11.92 2.94 -10.42
C PRO A 111 -12.92 4.10 -10.54
N LYS A 112 -13.31 4.68 -9.42
CA LYS A 112 -14.07 5.94 -9.37
C LYS A 112 -13.08 7.10 -9.29
N ALA A 113 -13.46 8.27 -9.79
CA ALA A 113 -12.71 9.48 -9.54
C ALA A 113 -12.60 9.69 -8.02
N THR A 114 -11.38 9.92 -7.55
CA THR A 114 -11.14 10.18 -6.13
C THR A 114 -11.85 11.49 -5.77
N PRO A 115 -12.73 11.55 -4.76
CA PRO A 115 -13.35 12.80 -4.35
C PRO A 115 -12.25 13.77 -3.92
N GLY A 116 -11.94 14.75 -4.76
CA GLY A 116 -11.05 15.83 -4.39
C GLY A 116 -11.67 16.57 -3.22
N HIS A 117 -10.94 16.72 -2.11
CA HIS A 117 -11.23 17.82 -1.21
C HIS A 117 -10.94 19.09 -2.01
N ALA A 118 -12.00 19.70 -2.56
CA ALA A 118 -11.94 21.11 -2.93
C ALA A 118 -11.61 21.86 -1.63
N VAL A 119 -10.41 22.42 -1.59
CA VAL A 119 -9.99 23.37 -0.55
C VAL A 119 -10.47 24.75 -0.95
#